data_AF-A0A2D7X2H7-F1
#
_entry.id   AF-A0A2D7X2H7-F1
#
_cell.length_a   1.000
_cell.length_b   1.000
_cell.length_c   1.000
_cell.angle_alpha   90.00
_cell.angle_beta   90.00
_cell.angle_gamma   90.00
#
_symmetry.space_group_name_H-M   'P 1'
#
loop_
_entity.id
_entity.type
_entity.pdbx_description
1 polymer ?
#
loop_
_entity_poly.entity_id
_entity_poly.type
_entity_poly.pdbx_seq_one_letter_code
_entity_poly.pdbx_strand_id
1 'polypeptide(L)'
;MRIYLAGPFFNDKQNETISRIEDEFDKHNLNYFSPRKSGGVIAHLSPEDRLKESKRIYDKNVEEMINANILFAVVDGRDTGTVYEMGYFKALADHFKYKNEKSAAEHKRYSITYTNENFGLNIMLKESVDAHVVGVGDLIKFAGLISSYWEKTGDLPPAVKDGIDWQDHMGRRQKILEQFQNFNPDVE
;
A
#
# COMPACT_ATOMS: atom_id res chain seq x y z
N MET A 1 -6.55 10.34 -3.16
CA MET A 1 -5.73 9.20 -2.70
C MET A 1 -5.12 8.48 -3.89
N ARG A 2 -3.82 8.19 -3.86
CA ARG A 2 -3.11 7.31 -4.82
C ARG A 2 -2.38 6.19 -4.08
N ILE A 3 -2.44 4.97 -4.59
CA ILE A 3 -1.81 3.78 -4.02
C ILE A 3 -0.58 3.39 -4.85
N TYR A 4 0.53 3.06 -4.21
CA TYR A 4 1.65 2.35 -4.83
C TYR A 4 1.54 0.86 -4.44
N LEU A 5 1.33 -0.02 -5.42
CA LEU A 5 1.24 -1.46 -5.22
C LEU A 5 2.63 -2.08 -5.32
N ALA A 6 3.26 -2.34 -4.18
CA ALA A 6 4.55 -3.01 -4.08
C ALA A 6 4.35 -4.53 -3.98
N GLY A 7 5.20 -5.29 -4.64
CA GLY A 7 5.18 -6.74 -4.53
C GLY A 7 5.90 -7.45 -5.67
N PRO A 8 6.35 -8.69 -5.44
CA PRO A 8 7.05 -9.46 -6.46
C PRO A 8 6.09 -9.95 -7.56
N PHE A 9 6.62 -10.19 -8.75
CA PHE A 9 5.89 -10.73 -9.91
C PHE A 9 6.76 -11.66 -10.76
N PHE A 10 7.65 -12.43 -10.11
CA PHE A 10 8.67 -13.26 -10.76
C PHE A 10 8.17 -14.67 -11.14
N ASN A 11 7.06 -15.13 -10.55
CA ASN A 11 6.47 -16.44 -10.83
C ASN A 11 4.94 -16.37 -10.89
N ASP A 12 4.29 -17.45 -11.32
CA ASP A 12 2.84 -17.48 -11.56
C ASP A 12 2.03 -17.18 -10.30
N LYS A 13 2.42 -17.73 -9.14
CA LYS A 13 1.75 -17.48 -7.86
C LYS A 13 1.79 -15.99 -7.49
N GLN A 14 2.96 -15.37 -7.63
CA GLN A 14 3.15 -13.94 -7.37
C GLN A 14 2.33 -13.09 -8.36
N ASN A 15 2.33 -13.47 -9.64
CA ASN A 15 1.52 -12.81 -10.66
C ASN A 15 0.02 -12.96 -10.39
N GLU A 16 -0.46 -14.11 -9.93
CA GLU A 16 -1.86 -14.31 -9.55
C GLU A 16 -2.23 -13.40 -8.38
N THR A 17 -1.39 -13.35 -7.34
CA THR A 17 -1.61 -12.46 -6.17
C THR A 17 -1.71 -11.00 -6.59
N ILE A 18 -0.75 -10.49 -7.37
CA ILE A 18 -0.76 -9.09 -7.83
C ILE A 18 -1.99 -8.83 -8.70
N SER A 19 -2.30 -9.71 -9.65
CA SER A 19 -3.46 -9.54 -10.54
C SER A 19 -4.77 -9.46 -9.74
N ARG A 20 -4.93 -10.29 -8.71
CA ARG A 20 -6.13 -10.27 -7.87
C ARG A 20 -6.28 -8.96 -7.10
N ILE A 21 -5.18 -8.38 -6.61
CA ILE A 21 -5.20 -7.08 -5.94
C ILE A 21 -5.57 -5.98 -6.93
N GLU A 22 -4.98 -6.01 -8.13
CA GLU A 22 -5.29 -5.09 -9.21
C GLU A 22 -6.77 -5.17 -9.62
N ASP A 23 -7.31 -6.37 -9.81
CA ASP A 23 -8.71 -6.59 -10.16
C ASP A 23 -9.66 -6.00 -9.10
N GLU A 24 -9.35 -6.19 -7.81
CA GLU A 24 -10.17 -5.64 -6.73
C GLU A 24 -10.05 -4.12 -6.65
N PHE A 25 -8.86 -3.56 -6.89
CA PHE A 25 -8.66 -2.12 -6.97
C PHE A 25 -9.39 -1.50 -8.16
N ASP A 26 -9.33 -2.14 -9.34
CA ASP A 26 -10.01 -1.72 -10.57
C ASP A 26 -11.54 -1.74 -10.37
N LYS A 27 -12.08 -2.83 -9.79
CA LYS A 27 -13.50 -2.97 -9.45
C LYS A 27 -14.02 -1.84 -8.56
N HIS A 28 -13.17 -1.34 -7.66
CA HIS A 28 -13.49 -0.24 -6.75
C HIS A 28 -13.07 1.15 -7.26
N ASN A 29 -12.61 1.26 -8.51
CA ASN A 29 -12.10 2.47 -9.15
C ASN A 29 -11.02 3.18 -8.30
N LEU A 30 -10.16 2.40 -7.63
CA LEU A 30 -9.06 2.95 -6.86
C LEU A 30 -7.94 3.42 -7.79
N ASN A 31 -7.36 4.58 -7.49
CA ASN A 31 -6.21 5.09 -8.24
C ASN A 31 -4.92 4.45 -7.69
N TYR A 32 -4.25 3.62 -8.48
CA TYR A 32 -2.99 2.99 -8.10
C TYR A 32 -1.95 2.95 -9.22
N PHE A 33 -0.70 2.80 -8.82
CA PHE A 33 0.43 2.46 -9.68
C PHE A 33 0.92 1.04 -9.36
N SER A 34 1.15 0.22 -10.39
CA SER A 34 1.70 -1.13 -10.28
C SER A 34 2.99 -1.23 -11.08
N PRO A 35 4.16 -1.50 -10.43
CA PRO A 35 5.43 -1.70 -11.11
C PRO A 35 5.35 -2.80 -12.17
N ARG A 36 4.54 -3.84 -11.95
CA ARG A 36 4.33 -4.92 -12.91
C ARG A 36 3.71 -4.43 -14.22
N LYS A 37 2.73 -3.52 -14.15
CA LYS A 37 2.08 -2.94 -15.34
C LYS A 37 2.96 -1.90 -16.05
N SER A 38 3.89 -1.28 -15.33
CA SER A 38 4.74 -0.19 -15.86
C SER A 38 6.17 -0.61 -16.23
N GLY A 39 6.67 -1.72 -15.70
CA GLY A 39 8.03 -2.21 -15.90
C GLY A 39 8.10 -3.24 -17.02
N GLY A 40 8.85 -2.95 -18.07
CA GLY A 40 9.11 -3.93 -19.14
C GLY A 40 10.12 -4.99 -18.69
N VAL A 41 10.07 -6.17 -19.31
CA VAL A 41 11.11 -7.20 -19.15
C VAL A 41 12.37 -6.72 -19.84
N ILE A 42 13.41 -6.32 -19.10
CA ILE A 42 14.64 -5.75 -19.69
C ILE A 42 15.69 -6.79 -20.10
N ALA A 43 15.44 -8.07 -19.84
CA ALA A 43 16.41 -9.15 -20.05
C ALA A 43 16.86 -9.30 -21.52
N HIS A 44 16.03 -8.86 -22.47
CA HIS A 44 16.31 -8.92 -23.91
C HIS A 44 17.20 -7.78 -24.42
N LEU A 45 17.40 -6.73 -23.63
CA LEU A 45 18.16 -5.54 -24.04
C LEU A 45 19.68 -5.79 -24.04
N SER A 46 20.45 -4.93 -24.70
CA SER A 46 21.92 -4.92 -24.60
C SER A 46 22.37 -4.53 -23.17
N PRO A 47 23.61 -4.83 -22.73
CA PRO A 47 24.08 -4.42 -21.41
C PRO A 47 23.99 -2.91 -21.15
N GLU A 48 24.30 -2.08 -22.16
CA GLU A 48 24.21 -0.61 -22.04
C GLU A 48 22.76 -0.14 -21.91
N ASP A 49 21.86 -0.70 -22.72
CA ASP A 49 20.43 -0.35 -22.69
C ASP A 49 19.77 -0.84 -21.41
N ARG A 50 20.16 -2.00 -20.87
CA ARG A 50 19.71 -2.49 -19.55
C ARG A 50 20.08 -1.52 -18.44
N LEU A 51 21.25 -0.89 -18.49
CA LEU A 51 21.66 0.06 -17.47
C LEU A 51 20.78 1.32 -17.51
N LYS A 52 20.55 1.88 -18.71
CA LYS A 52 19.68 3.04 -18.90
C LYS A 52 18.24 2.74 -18.48
N GLU A 53 17.73 1.59 -18.91
CA GLU A 53 16.35 1.19 -18.66
C GLU A 53 16.11 0.82 -17.19
N SER A 54 17.06 0.13 -16.53
CA SER A 54 16.94 -0.16 -15.10
C SER A 54 16.94 1.11 -14.25
N LYS A 55 17.76 2.12 -14.59
CA LYS A 55 17.73 3.43 -13.93
C LYS A 55 16.40 4.15 -14.15
N ARG A 56 15.87 4.12 -15.37
CA ARG A 56 14.56 4.72 -15.70
C ARG A 56 13.42 4.06 -14.92
N ILE A 57 13.41 2.73 -14.84
CA ILE A 57 12.42 1.97 -14.06
C ILE A 57 12.54 2.33 -12.58
N TYR A 58 13.76 2.31 -12.03
CA TYR A 58 13.99 2.69 -10.64
C TYR A 58 13.48 4.11 -10.34
N ASP A 59 13.87 5.10 -11.16
CA ASP A 59 13.46 6.49 -10.97
C ASP A 59 11.94 6.66 -11.05
N LYS A 60 11.29 5.92 -11.95
CA LYS A 60 9.84 5.93 -12.07
C LYS A 60 9.18 5.37 -10.81
N ASN A 61 9.65 4.24 -10.30
CA ASN A 61 9.11 3.66 -9.07
C ASN A 61 9.29 4.60 -7.86
N VAL A 62 10.45 5.26 -7.75
CA VAL A 62 10.70 6.27 -6.71
C VAL A 62 9.76 7.47 -6.84
N GLU A 63 9.58 8.02 -8.03
CA GLU A 63 8.64 9.12 -8.29
C GLU A 63 7.20 8.72 -7.90
N GLU A 64 6.81 7.49 -8.24
CA GLU A 64 5.48 6.97 -7.97
C GLU A 64 5.23 6.75 -6.46
N MET A 65 6.23 6.27 -5.73
CA MET A 65 6.19 6.22 -4.26
C MET A 65 6.09 7.62 -3.64
N ILE A 66 6.85 8.60 -4.14
CA ILE A 66 6.77 9.99 -3.67
C ILE A 66 5.36 10.56 -3.90
N ASN A 67 4.70 10.23 -5.01
CA ASN A 67 3.36 10.76 -5.31
C ASN A 67 2.21 9.97 -4.67
N ALA A 68 2.48 8.82 -4.04
CA ALA A 68 1.45 7.99 -3.42
C ALA A 68 1.11 8.43 -1.99
N ASN A 69 -0.15 8.25 -1.59
CA ASN A 69 -0.60 8.40 -0.20
C ASN A 69 -0.56 7.08 0.56
N ILE A 70 -0.68 5.96 -0.16
CA ILE A 70 -0.67 4.63 0.42
C ILE A 70 0.39 3.80 -0.28
N LEU A 71 1.23 3.14 0.51
CA LEU A 71 1.97 1.97 0.06
C LEU A 71 1.17 0.72 0.40
N PHE A 72 0.85 -0.10 -0.59
CA PHE A 72 0.23 -1.41 -0.39
C PHE A 72 1.23 -2.49 -0.82
N ALA A 73 1.86 -3.16 0.16
CA ALA A 73 2.99 -4.05 -0.05
C ALA A 73 2.63 -5.53 0.16
N VAL A 74 2.83 -6.35 -0.87
CA VAL A 74 2.70 -7.81 -0.78
C VAL A 74 3.97 -8.39 -0.16
N VAL A 75 3.87 -8.90 1.06
CA VAL A 75 5.02 -9.40 1.82
C VAL A 75 5.31 -10.89 1.61
N ASP A 76 4.48 -11.57 0.81
CA ASP A 76 4.65 -12.98 0.46
C ASP A 76 6.00 -13.21 -0.25
N GLY A 77 6.74 -14.23 0.20
CA GLY A 77 8.06 -14.56 -0.37
C GLY A 77 9.21 -13.63 0.04
N ARG A 78 8.97 -12.61 0.89
CA ARG A 78 9.99 -11.71 1.46
C ARG A 78 10.91 -11.08 0.42
N ASP A 79 10.31 -10.57 -0.65
CA ASP A 79 11.06 -9.90 -1.72
C ASP A 79 11.84 -8.68 -1.21
N THR A 80 13.14 -8.63 -1.49
CA THR A 80 14.03 -7.58 -1.00
C THR A 80 13.74 -6.23 -1.65
N GLY A 81 13.23 -6.22 -2.89
CA GLY A 81 12.76 -5.00 -3.55
C GLY A 81 11.59 -4.37 -2.81
N THR A 82 10.59 -5.19 -2.48
CA THR A 82 9.41 -4.77 -1.70
C THR A 82 9.81 -4.25 -0.31
N VAL A 83 10.75 -4.92 0.38
CA VAL A 83 11.28 -4.45 1.68
C VAL A 83 11.99 -3.11 1.55
N TYR A 84 12.77 -2.90 0.49
CA TYR A 84 13.40 -1.61 0.20
C TYR A 84 12.35 -0.51 0.02
N GLU A 85 11.30 -0.76 -0.76
CA GLU A 85 10.20 0.19 -1.01
C GLU A 85 9.47 0.55 0.29
N MET A 86 9.21 -0.42 1.16
CA MET A 86 8.63 -0.18 2.49
C MET A 86 9.50 0.74 3.35
N GLY A 87 10.81 0.47 3.41
CA GLY A 87 11.75 1.31 4.15
C GLY A 87 11.83 2.73 3.59
N TYR A 88 11.90 2.87 2.26
CA TYR A 88 11.93 4.16 1.58
C TYR A 88 10.66 4.97 1.86
N PHE A 89 9.49 4.35 1.70
CA PHE A 89 8.20 5.01 1.93
C PHE A 89 8.01 5.45 3.39
N LYS A 90 8.45 4.63 4.35
CA LYS A 90 8.46 5.01 5.78
C LYS A 90 9.35 6.22 6.04
N ALA A 91 10.55 6.26 5.46
CA ALA A 91 11.44 7.41 5.59
C ALA A 91 10.80 8.68 5.02
N LEU A 92 10.11 8.61 3.87
CA LEU A 92 9.35 9.75 3.34
C LEU A 92 8.27 10.23 4.30
N ALA A 93 7.52 9.30 4.91
CA ALA A 93 6.47 9.63 5.87
C ALA A 93 7.02 10.37 7.11
N ASP A 94 8.21 9.98 7.58
CA ASP A 94 8.84 10.56 8.76
C ASP A 94 9.60 11.87 8.45
N HIS A 95 10.11 12.04 7.23
CA HIS A 95 10.98 13.18 6.85
C HIS A 95 10.23 14.38 6.28
N PHE A 96 9.09 14.18 5.62
CA PHE A 96 8.25 15.31 5.21
C PHE A 96 7.51 15.87 6.43
N LYS A 97 8.22 16.70 7.21
CA LYS A 97 7.61 17.57 8.22
C LYS A 97 6.78 18.62 7.50
N TYR A 98 5.50 18.35 7.39
CA TYR A 98 4.52 19.26 6.82
C TYR A 98 4.61 20.65 7.46
N LYS A 99 4.37 21.71 6.67
CA LYS A 99 4.54 23.10 7.12
C LYS A 99 3.58 23.48 8.27
N ASN A 100 2.48 22.74 8.44
CA ASN A 100 1.54 22.84 9.56
C ASN A 100 0.76 21.52 9.76
N GLU A 101 0.14 21.36 10.94
CA GLU A 101 -0.61 20.15 11.35
C GLU A 101 -1.76 19.80 10.39
N LYS A 102 -2.45 20.80 9.84
CA LYS A 102 -3.55 20.59 8.88
C LYS A 102 -3.04 19.95 7.58
N SER A 103 -1.94 20.45 7.04
CA SER A 103 -1.29 19.86 5.87
C SER A 103 -0.72 18.46 6.14
N ALA A 104 -0.37 18.16 7.40
CA ALA A 104 0.10 16.84 7.81
C ALA A 104 -0.98 15.77 7.79
N ALA A 105 -2.15 16.11 8.31
CA ALA A 105 -3.32 15.25 8.29
C ALA A 105 -3.78 14.95 6.85
N GLU A 106 -3.87 15.99 6.02
CA GLU A 106 -4.36 15.88 4.63
C GLU A 106 -3.43 15.03 3.74
N HIS A 107 -2.11 15.05 4.00
CA HIS A 107 -1.11 14.37 3.18
C HIS A 107 -0.48 13.14 3.85
N LYS A 108 -1.02 12.71 5.01
CA LYS A 108 -0.49 11.55 5.75
C LYS A 108 -0.32 10.36 4.79
N ARG A 109 0.87 9.75 4.87
CA ARG A 109 1.22 8.53 4.16
C ARG A 109 0.91 7.33 5.04
N TYR A 110 0.33 6.30 4.45
CA TYR A 110 -0.04 5.07 5.14
C TYR A 110 0.64 3.87 4.51
N SER A 111 1.23 3.02 5.34
CA SER A 111 1.90 1.78 4.93
C SER A 111 1.02 0.60 5.27
N ILE A 112 0.67 -0.20 4.26
CA ILE A 112 -0.27 -1.30 4.39
C ILE A 112 0.39 -2.53 3.79
N THR A 113 0.31 -3.65 4.50
CA THR A 113 0.87 -4.91 4.03
C THR A 113 -0.23 -5.90 3.70
N TYR A 114 0.08 -6.85 2.82
CA TYR A 114 -0.80 -7.92 2.43
C TYR A 114 -0.07 -9.26 2.37
N THR A 115 -0.72 -10.33 2.85
CA THR A 115 -0.23 -11.70 2.75
C THR A 115 -1.37 -12.69 2.47
N ASN A 116 -1.13 -13.67 1.61
CA ASN A 116 -1.99 -14.86 1.49
C ASN A 116 -1.47 -16.05 2.32
N GLU A 117 -0.27 -15.94 2.87
CA GLU A 117 0.40 -17.01 3.59
C GLU A 117 0.26 -16.88 5.12
N ASN A 118 -0.49 -15.88 5.58
CA ASN A 118 -0.69 -15.55 6.99
C ASN A 118 0.64 -15.41 7.75
N PHE A 119 1.66 -14.88 7.07
CA PHE A 119 2.94 -14.60 7.69
C PHE A 119 2.80 -13.45 8.68
N GLY A 120 3.36 -13.63 9.88
CA GLY A 120 3.63 -12.50 10.74
C GLY A 120 4.64 -11.56 10.11
N LEU A 121 4.65 -10.32 10.59
CA LEU A 121 5.65 -9.34 10.21
C LEU A 121 6.80 -9.38 11.22
N ASN A 122 8.04 -9.33 10.72
CA ASN A 122 9.17 -9.03 11.58
C ASN A 122 8.92 -7.69 12.31
N ILE A 123 9.43 -7.54 13.52
CA ILE A 123 9.17 -6.39 14.38
C ILE A 123 9.43 -5.04 13.69
N MET A 124 10.48 -4.94 12.86
CA MET A 124 10.76 -3.70 12.13
C MET A 124 9.65 -3.35 11.14
N LEU A 125 9.09 -4.36 10.45
CA LEU A 125 7.98 -4.17 9.54
C LEU A 125 6.68 -3.91 10.30
N LYS A 126 6.42 -4.69 11.36
CA LYS A 126 5.23 -4.55 12.22
C LYS A 126 5.07 -3.13 12.75
N GLU A 127 6.14 -2.55 13.28
CA GLU A 127 6.13 -1.18 13.83
C GLU A 127 6.11 -0.09 12.74
N SER A 128 6.36 -0.44 11.48
CA SER A 128 6.43 0.50 10.36
C SER A 128 5.15 0.60 9.54
N VAL A 129 4.17 -0.27 9.78
CA VAL A 129 2.93 -0.37 8.99
C VAL A 129 1.72 0.06 9.81
N ASP A 130 0.74 0.67 9.15
CA ASP A 130 -0.52 1.08 9.75
C ASP A 130 -1.57 -0.04 9.73
N ALA A 131 -1.45 -0.98 8.78
CA ALA A 131 -2.36 -2.13 8.64
C ALA A 131 -1.68 -3.35 7.99
N HIS A 132 -2.21 -4.54 8.30
CA HIS A 132 -1.82 -5.84 7.79
C HIS A 132 -3.06 -6.65 7.33
N VAL A 133 -3.30 -6.64 6.02
CA VAL A 133 -4.44 -7.29 5.37
C VAL A 133 -4.10 -8.75 5.12
N VAL A 134 -4.92 -9.68 5.62
CA VAL A 134 -4.64 -11.12 5.53
C VAL A 134 -5.68 -11.80 4.66
N GLY A 135 -5.22 -12.29 3.51
CA GLY A 135 -6.02 -13.06 2.58
C GLY A 135 -7.07 -12.25 1.81
N VAL A 136 -7.73 -12.95 0.89
CA VAL A 136 -8.66 -12.37 -0.09
C VAL A 136 -9.89 -11.73 0.58
N GLY A 137 -10.39 -12.33 1.66
CA GLY A 137 -11.55 -11.81 2.38
C GLY A 137 -11.31 -10.41 2.94
N ASP A 138 -10.14 -10.19 3.53
CA ASP A 138 -9.78 -8.87 4.07
C ASP A 138 -9.42 -7.89 2.97
N LEU A 139 -8.80 -8.33 1.86
CA LEU A 139 -8.56 -7.49 0.68
C LEU A 139 -9.87 -6.87 0.14
N ILE A 140 -10.91 -7.68 -0.04
CA ILE A 140 -12.21 -7.21 -0.54
C ILE A 140 -12.82 -6.19 0.43
N LYS A 141 -12.81 -6.49 1.73
CA LYS A 141 -13.32 -5.56 2.75
C LYS A 141 -12.53 -4.26 2.75
N PHE A 142 -11.21 -4.34 2.70
CA PHE A 142 -10.30 -3.21 2.72
C PHE A 142 -10.55 -2.29 1.52
N ALA A 143 -10.55 -2.84 0.29
CA ALA A 143 -10.81 -2.09 -0.92
C ALA A 143 -12.19 -1.42 -0.90
N GLY A 144 -13.22 -2.15 -0.46
CA GLY A 144 -14.57 -1.62 -0.30
C GLY A 144 -14.67 -0.47 0.70
N LEU A 145 -14.04 -0.61 1.87
CA LEU A 145 -13.99 0.44 2.89
C LEU A 145 -13.24 1.67 2.41
N ILE A 146 -12.06 1.51 1.81
CA ILE A 146 -11.28 2.62 1.28
C ILE A 146 -12.05 3.36 0.17
N SER A 147 -12.61 2.64 -0.80
CA SER A 147 -13.39 3.24 -1.90
C SER A 147 -14.61 4.00 -1.38
N SER A 148 -15.27 3.47 -0.35
CA SER A 148 -16.50 4.06 0.20
C SER A 148 -16.22 5.23 1.13
N TYR A 149 -15.12 5.21 1.87
CA TYR A 149 -14.96 6.07 3.04
C TYR A 149 -13.65 6.84 3.10
N TRP A 150 -12.62 6.56 2.31
CA TRP A 150 -11.29 7.18 2.55
C TRP A 150 -11.29 8.71 2.45
N GLU A 151 -11.88 9.25 1.38
CA GLU A 151 -11.92 10.70 1.10
C GLU A 151 -13.35 11.28 1.03
N LYS A 152 -14.40 10.47 1.20
CA LYS A 152 -15.77 10.98 1.00
C LYS A 152 -16.15 12.02 2.05
N THR A 153 -16.82 13.06 1.58
CA THR A 153 -17.48 14.10 2.38
C THR A 153 -18.95 14.10 1.99
N GLY A 154 -19.86 13.79 2.92
CA GLY A 154 -21.29 13.57 2.63
C GLY A 154 -21.65 12.11 2.29
N ASP A 155 -22.90 11.72 2.55
CA ASP A 155 -23.43 10.33 2.53
C ASP A 155 -22.79 9.34 3.52
N LEU A 156 -22.12 9.88 4.54
CA LEU A 156 -21.52 9.09 5.61
C LEU A 156 -22.59 8.68 6.62
N PRO A 157 -22.41 7.55 7.33
CA PRO A 157 -23.22 7.22 8.49
C PRO A 157 -23.29 8.43 9.45
N PRO A 158 -24.34 8.54 10.29
CA PRO A 158 -24.45 9.60 11.28
C PRO A 158 -23.14 9.77 12.07
N ALA A 159 -22.82 11.01 12.44
CA ALA A 159 -21.52 11.45 13.00
C ALA A 159 -21.07 10.73 14.29
N VAL A 160 -21.82 9.76 14.80
CA VAL A 160 -21.37 8.82 15.82
C VAL A 160 -22.09 7.50 15.58
N LYS A 161 -21.53 6.63 14.73
CA LYS A 161 -21.94 5.22 14.65
C LYS A 161 -20.81 4.37 15.17
N ASP A 162 -21.11 3.46 16.11
CA ASP A 162 -20.14 2.59 16.76
C ASP A 162 -18.99 3.36 17.47
N GLY A 163 -19.29 4.57 17.96
CA GLY A 163 -18.32 5.45 18.62
C GLY A 163 -17.35 6.19 17.68
N ILE A 164 -17.61 6.16 16.37
CA ILE A 164 -16.76 6.75 15.34
C ILE A 164 -17.44 7.96 14.72
N ASP A 165 -16.73 9.09 14.69
CA ASP A 165 -17.11 10.23 13.86
C ASP A 165 -16.68 10.01 12.42
N TRP A 166 -17.62 9.50 11.61
CA TRP A 166 -17.38 9.25 10.20
C TRP A 166 -17.23 10.53 9.39
N GLN A 167 -17.57 11.71 9.93
CA GLN A 167 -17.33 13.00 9.29
C GLN A 167 -15.89 13.49 9.47
N ASP A 168 -15.17 13.02 10.51
CA ASP A 168 -13.73 13.21 10.63
C ASP A 168 -12.97 12.24 9.72
N HIS A 169 -12.39 12.78 8.64
CA HIS A 169 -11.60 11.99 7.70
C HIS A 169 -10.37 11.33 8.34
N MET A 170 -9.75 11.92 9.36
CA MET A 170 -8.56 11.35 10.00
C MET A 170 -8.90 10.18 10.91
N GLY A 171 -9.84 10.37 11.84
CA GLY A 171 -10.36 9.32 12.71
C GLY A 171 -10.95 8.15 11.92
N ARG A 172 -11.63 8.45 10.81
CA ARG A 172 -12.17 7.45 9.89
C ARG A 172 -11.09 6.59 9.21
N ARG A 173 -10.05 7.21 8.64
CA ARG A 173 -8.92 6.48 8.04
C ARG A 173 -8.28 5.56 9.08
N GLN A 174 -8.04 6.08 10.28
CA GLN A 174 -7.49 5.30 11.40
C GLN A 174 -8.37 4.10 11.74
N LYS A 175 -9.70 4.27 11.80
CA LYS A 175 -10.65 3.19 12.09
C LYS A 175 -10.76 2.14 10.99
N ILE A 176 -10.56 2.52 9.73
CA ILE A 176 -10.44 1.55 8.64
C ILE A 176 -9.20 0.69 8.88
N LEU A 177 -8.05 1.32 9.20
CA LEU A 177 -6.78 0.62 9.39
C LEU A 177 -6.78 -0.30 10.61
N GLU A 178 -7.39 0.12 11.73
CA GLU A 178 -7.54 -0.69 12.95
C GLU A 178 -8.30 -2.01 12.71
N GLN A 179 -9.21 -2.06 11.73
CA GLN A 179 -9.91 -3.30 11.37
C GLN A 179 -8.99 -4.36 10.73
N PHE A 180 -7.80 -3.94 10.29
CA PHE A 180 -6.81 -4.79 9.63
C PHE A 180 -5.49 -4.83 10.41
N GLN A 181 -5.50 -4.67 11.73
CA GLN A 181 -4.33 -4.89 12.57
C GLN A 181 -4.18 -6.37 12.97
N ASN A 182 -4.33 -7.26 11.97
CA ASN A 182 -4.27 -8.71 12.13
C ASN A 182 -2.83 -9.21 12.27
N PHE A 183 -2.06 -8.61 13.17
CA PHE A 183 -0.69 -9.03 13.43
C PHE A 183 -0.73 -10.36 14.19
N ASN A 184 -0.36 -11.45 13.52
CA ASN A 184 -0.18 -12.73 14.18
C ASN A 184 0.86 -12.56 15.32
N PRO A 185 0.50 -12.79 16.60
CA PRO A 185 1.38 -12.52 17.72
C PRO A 185 2.57 -13.48 17.82
N ASP A 186 2.55 -14.60 17.10
CA ASP A 186 3.43 -15.76 17.38
C ASP A 186 4.55 -16.00 16.34
N VAL A 187 4.97 -14.98 15.59
CA VAL A 187 6.05 -15.12 14.59
C VAL A 187 7.19 -14.13 14.89
N GLU A 188 8.11 -14.56 15.76
CA GLU A 188 9.50 -14.06 15.79
C GLU A 188 10.35 -14.78 14.73
#